data_AF-A0A4Q3YVW1-F1
#
_entry.id   AF-A0A4Q3YVW1-F1
#
_cell.length_a   1.000
_cell.length_b   1.000
_cell.length_c   1.000
_cell.angle_alpha   90.00
_cell.angle_beta   90.00
_cell.angle_gamma   90.00
#
_symmetry.space_group_name_H-M   'P 1'
#
loop_
_entity.id
_entity.type
_entity.pdbx_description
1 polymer ?
#
loop_
_entity_poly.entity_id
_entity_poly.type
_entity_poly.pdbx_seq_one_letter_code
_entity_poly.pdbx_strand_id
1 'polypeptide(L)' 'MDAVREAVPSLASLARHLGVTRGAVAQWERVPAERLGEVSRITGLNATVIRPDLFPEAAE' A
#
# COMPACT_ATOMS: atom_id res chain seq x y z
N MET A 1 5.19 1.74 4.26
CA MET A 1 5.48 0.58 3.39
C MET A 1 5.61 -0.71 4.22
N ASP A 2 6.11 -0.64 5.45
CA ASP A 2 6.22 -1.78 6.38
C ASP A 2 4.92 -2.54 6.61
N ALA A 3 3.86 -1.86 7.09
CA ALA A 3 2.57 -2.49 7.34
C ALA A 3 1.99 -3.22 6.10
N VAL A 4 2.22 -2.68 4.90
CA VAL A 4 1.79 -3.31 3.64
C VAL A 4 2.56 -4.60 3.36
N ARG A 5 3.86 -4.64 3.69
CA ARG A 5 4.70 -5.83 3.52
C ARG A 5 4.31 -6.95 4.47
N GLU A 6 3.89 -6.61 5.69
CA GLU A 6 3.44 -7.57 6.69
C GLU A 6 2.04 -8.12 6.36
N ALA A 7 1.18 -7.29 5.78
CA ALA A 7 -0.19 -7.69 5.40
C ALA A 7 -0.27 -8.54 4.13
N VAL A 8 0.80 -8.67 3.35
CA VAL A 8 0.82 -9.47 2.12
C VAL A 8 1.86 -10.60 2.20
N PRO A 9 1.59 -11.77 1.61
CA PRO A 9 2.56 -12.88 1.62
C PRO A 9 3.84 -12.56 0.85
N SER A 10 3.78 -11.66 -0.14
CA SER A 10 4.93 -11.26 -0.96
C SER A 10 4.62 -10.03 -1.81
N LEU A 11 5.65 -9.21 -2.08
CA LEU A 11 5.55 -8.08 -3.03
C LEU A 11 5.12 -8.50 -4.44
N ALA A 12 5.48 -9.72 -4.86
CA ALA A 12 5.04 -10.26 -6.15
C ALA A 12 3.52 -10.52 -6.20
N SER A 13 2.92 -10.93 -5.08
CA SER A 13 1.47 -11.13 -4.99
C SER A 13 0.73 -9.80 -5.09
N LEU A 14 1.21 -8.78 -4.37
CA LEU A 14 0.68 -7.43 -4.43
C LEU A 14 0.79 -6.86 -5.85
N ALA A 15 1.97 -6.98 -6.47
CA ALA A 15 2.21 -6.52 -7.84
C ALA A 15 1.25 -7.18 -8.84
N ARG A 16 0.98 -8.49 -8.70
CA ARG A 16 0.07 -9.23 -9.56
C ARG A 16 -1.38 -8.74 -9.44
N HIS A 17 -1.84 -8.41 -8.23
CA HIS A 17 -3.18 -7.85 -8.03
C HIS A 17 -3.30 -6.43 -8.59
N LEU A 18 -2.24 -5.64 -8.48
CA LEU A 18 -2.18 -4.26 -8.97
C LEU A 18 -1.89 -4.15 -10.48
N GLY A 19 -1.65 -5.28 -11.17
CA GLY A 19 -1.29 -5.29 -12.58
C GLY A 19 0.06 -4.63 -12.90
N VAL A 20 0.97 -4.55 -11.93
CA VAL A 20 2.30 -3.95 -12.08
C VAL A 20 3.40 -4.98 -11.90
N THR A 21 4.64 -4.61 -12.23
CA THR A 21 5.80 -5.49 -11.99
C THR A 21 6.20 -5.45 -10.51
N ARG A 22 6.77 -6.56 -10.02
CA ARG A 22 7.37 -6.62 -8.66
C ARG A 22 8.42 -5.52 -8.47
N GLY A 23 9.18 -5.22 -9.52
CA GLY A 23 10.19 -4.16 -9.52
C GLY A 23 9.59 -2.78 -9.24
N ALA A 24 8.46 -2.45 -9.88
CA ALA A 24 7.76 -1.20 -9.64
C ALA A 24 7.34 -1.06 -8.16
N VAL A 25 6.77 -2.11 -7.57
CA VAL A 25 6.39 -2.11 -6.14
C VAL A 25 7.62 -2.03 -5.24
N ALA A 26 8.72 -2.68 -5.61
CA ALA A 26 9.96 -2.66 -4.82
C ALA A 26 10.64 -1.29 -4.82
N GLN A 27 10.39 -0.45 -5.83
CA GLN A 27 10.91 0.91 -5.91
C GLN A 27 10.06 1.92 -5.11
N TRP A 28 8.92 1.52 -4.57
CA TRP A 28 8.10 2.41 -3.76
C TRP A 28 8.72 2.57 -2.37
N GLU A 29 9.25 3.76 -2.08
CA GLU A 29 9.51 4.17 -0.69
C GLU A 29 8.21 4.26 0.11
N ARG A 30 7.13 4.67 -0.55
CA ARG A 30 5.76 4.65 0.00
C ARG A 30 4.73 4.34 -1.07
N VAL A 31 3.56 3.89 -0.63
CA VAL A 31 2.42 3.65 -1.51
C VAL A 31 1.98 4.95 -2.20
N PRO A 32 1.94 5.00 -3.54
CA PRO A 32 1.42 6.13 -4.30
C PRO A 32 -0.03 6.45 -3.92
N ALA A 33 -0.39 7.73 -3.85
CA ALA A 33 -1.76 8.13 -3.48
C ALA A 33 -2.80 7.56 -4.46
N GLU A 34 -2.48 7.55 -5.75
CA GLU A 34 -3.33 6.98 -6.81
C GLU A 34 -3.61 5.47 -6.63
N ARG A 35 -2.69 4.72 -6.00
CA ARG A 35 -2.83 3.27 -5.77
C ARG A 35 -3.28 2.92 -4.35
N LEU A 36 -3.43 3.92 -3.48
CA LEU A 36 -3.75 3.72 -2.07
C LEU A 36 -5.08 2.98 -1.88
N GLY A 37 -6.09 3.31 -2.70
CA GLY A 37 -7.38 2.64 -2.66
C GLY A 37 -7.29 1.15 -3.02
N GLU A 38 -6.58 0.82 -4.10
CA GLU A 38 -6.36 -0.58 -4.50
C GLU A 38 -5.55 -1.35 -3.46
N VAL A 39 -4.46 -0.76 -2.98
CA VAL A 39 -3.61 -1.37 -1.95
C VAL A 39 -4.40 -1.60 -0.66
N SER A 40 -5.19 -0.62 -0.21
CA SER A 40 -6.07 -0.75 0.96
C SER A 40 -7.06 -1.89 0.79
N ARG A 41 -7.66 -2.05 -0.39
CA ARG A 41 -8.58 -3.16 -0.68
C ARG A 41 -7.89 -4.52 -0.67
N ILE A 42 -6.67 -4.62 -1.20
CA ILE A 42 -5.90 -5.88 -1.29
C ILE A 42 -5.36 -6.29 0.08
N THR A 43 -4.83 -5.35 0.85
CA THR A 43 -4.23 -5.63 2.17
C THR A 43 -5.27 -5.67 3.29
N GLY A 44 -6.45 -5.10 3.07
CA GLY A 44 -7.45 -4.88 4.12
C GLY A 44 -7.05 -3.80 5.14
N LEU A 45 -5.92 -3.13 4.95
CA LEU A 45 -5.46 -2.07 5.85
C LEU A 45 -6.15 -0.75 5.50
N ASN A 46 -6.43 0.05 6.52
CA ASN A 46 -6.98 1.38 6.32
C ASN A 46 -5.96 2.30 5.63
N ALA A 47 -6.44 3.16 4.72
CA ALA A 47 -5.62 4.15 4.00
C ALA A 47 -4.82 5.06 4.95
N THR A 48 -5.40 5.41 6.11
CA THR A 48 -4.76 6.19 7.17
C THR A 48 -3.57 5.46 7.79
N VAL A 49 -3.60 4.12 7.84
CA VAL A 49 -2.46 3.31 8.34
C VAL A 49 -1.37 3.19 7.27
N ILE A 50 -1.76 3.04 6.00
CA ILE A 50 -0.82 2.89 4.88
C ILE A 50 -0.10 4.22 4.57
N ARG A 51 -0.84 5.33 4.63
CA ARG A 51 -0.39 6.70 4.31
C ARG A 51 -0.90 7.71 5.36
N PRO A 52 -0.43 7.66 6.62
CA PRO A 52 -0.88 8.59 7.67
C PRO A 52 -0.61 10.06 7.31
N ASP A 53 0.48 10.31 6.59
CA ASP A 53 0.86 11.60 6.03
C ASP A 53 -0.19 12.26 5.11
N LEU A 54 -1.06 11.48 4.46
CA LEU A 54 -2.16 12.04 3.66
C LEU A 54 -3.39 12.37 4.50
N PHE A 55 -3.44 11.88 5.74
CA PHE A 55 -4.57 12.02 6.65
C PHE A 55 -4.10 12.59 8.00
N PRO A 56 -3.54 13.81 8.03
CA PRO A 56 -3.06 14.43 9.26
C PRO A 56 -4.19 14.69 10.28
N GLU A 57 -5.45 14.71 9.85
CA GLU A 57 -6.61 15.11 10.65
C GLU A 57 -7.49 13.94 11.16
N ALA A 58 -7.16 12.69 10.85
CA ALA A 58 -7.97 11.53 11.29
C ALA A 58 -7.70 11.12 12.77
N ALA A 59 -7.10 12.00 13.56
CA ALA A 59 -6.75 11.79 14.96
C ALA A 59 -7.57 12.66 15.95
N GLU A 60 -8.71 13.19 15.51
CA GLU A 60 -9.68 13.87 16.38
C GLU A 60 -10.77 12.93 16.92
#